data_AF-A0A1H9SYP4-F1
#
_entry.id   AF-A0A1H9SYP4-F1
#
_cell.length_a   1.000
_cell.length_b   1.000
_cell.length_c   1.000
_cell.angle_alpha   90.00
_cell.angle_beta   90.00
_cell.angle_gamma   90.00
#
_symmetry.space_group_name_H-M   'P 1'
#
loop_
_entity.id
_entity.type
_entity.pdbx_description
1 polymer ?
#
loop_
_entity_poly.entity_id
_entity_poly.type
_entity_poly.pdbx_seq_one_letter_code
_entity_poly.pdbx_strand_id
1 'polypeptide(L)'
;MDINLLSSGPLLRPADKEKAGLHQSAETRSPEPAVVEMGIDDDKPWLSEPNLENVESMEVYLSIKKIDGAVALEVAKSLYRDFRERLSKINPELASKNFGFTVDASGSFRILDPHNNLTQSEKVWLTEQLGELRGFKENLMAHMEASTLLAKHDKTGFLSRYQLDNGEMDHLIDYSAVLTSEDMERAFNEQIRYRAMRKTPFITETV
;
A
#
# COMPACT_ATOMS: atom_id res chain seq x y z
N MET A 1 -7.56 112.87 -10.25
CA MET A 1 -7.68 112.02 -11.44
C MET A 1 -6.92 110.74 -11.15
N ASP A 2 -7.67 109.64 -11.24
CA ASP A 2 -7.33 108.22 -11.38
C ASP A 2 -6.31 107.54 -10.46
N ILE A 3 -6.82 106.48 -9.82
CA ILE A 3 -6.19 105.68 -8.76
C ILE A 3 -6.08 104.22 -9.23
N ASN A 4 -4.83 103.83 -9.48
CA ASN A 4 -4.15 102.61 -9.03
C ASN A 4 -4.70 102.04 -7.69
N LEU A 5 -4.56 100.79 -7.24
CA LEU A 5 -3.69 99.63 -7.55
C LEU A 5 -4.21 98.46 -6.65
N LEU A 6 -3.94 97.20 -7.05
CA LEU A 6 -3.69 95.99 -6.23
C LEU A 6 -4.67 95.50 -5.13
N SER A 7 -4.99 94.19 -5.15
CA SER A 7 -5.19 93.30 -3.99
C SER A 7 -5.21 91.84 -4.49
N SER A 8 -4.34 90.90 -4.11
CA SER A 8 -4.16 90.21 -2.81
C SER A 8 -5.38 89.36 -2.37
N GLY A 9 -5.14 88.06 -2.07
CA GLY A 9 -6.11 86.98 -1.79
C GLY A 9 -6.84 87.05 -0.43
N PRO A 10 -7.58 86.00 -0.02
CA PRO A 10 -7.10 85.06 1.02
C PRO A 10 -7.51 83.58 0.76
N LEU A 11 -6.85 82.49 1.20
CA LEU A 11 -6.47 81.97 2.54
C LEU A 11 -7.63 81.56 3.48
N LEU A 12 -7.65 80.24 3.83
CA LEU A 12 -8.03 79.62 5.13
C LEU A 12 -9.55 79.56 5.45
N ARG A 13 -10.20 78.53 6.01
CA ARG A 13 -9.83 77.33 6.81
C ARG A 13 -11.15 76.55 7.17
N PRO A 14 -11.21 75.53 8.06
CA PRO A 14 -11.13 74.11 7.76
C PRO A 14 -12.33 73.26 8.29
N ALA A 15 -12.15 71.93 8.19
CA ALA A 15 -12.56 70.91 9.17
C ALA A 15 -14.00 70.35 9.18
N ASP A 16 -14.01 69.04 8.90
CA ASP A 16 -14.73 67.95 9.59
C ASP A 16 -16.23 67.78 9.37
N LYS A 17 -16.56 66.65 8.74
CA LYS A 17 -17.46 65.62 9.30
C LYS A 17 -17.37 64.31 8.49
N GLU A 18 -16.64 63.37 9.07
CA GLU A 18 -17.01 61.96 9.26
C GLU A 18 -18.21 61.43 8.44
N LYS A 19 -17.96 60.47 7.54
CA LYS A 19 -18.51 59.08 7.55
C LYS A 19 -18.39 58.42 6.17
N ALA A 20 -18.34 57.08 6.22
CA ALA A 20 -18.39 56.11 5.14
C ALA A 20 -17.03 55.81 4.46
N GLY A 21 -16.28 54.89 5.10
CA GLY A 21 -15.24 54.13 4.43
C GLY A 21 -15.84 53.34 3.25
N LEU A 22 -15.17 53.50 2.12
CA LEU A 22 -15.44 52.92 0.82
C LEU A 22 -15.14 51.41 0.78
N HIS A 23 -16.01 50.69 0.08
CA HIS A 23 -15.79 49.47 -0.70
C HIS A 23 -15.12 48.25 -0.04
N GLN A 24 -15.96 47.33 0.43
CA GLN A 24 -15.66 45.90 0.38
C GLN A 24 -15.60 45.45 -1.09
N SER A 25 -14.40 45.13 -1.57
CA SER A 25 -14.24 44.22 -2.71
C SER A 25 -14.48 42.80 -2.18
N ALA A 26 -15.60 42.21 -2.55
CA ALA A 26 -15.88 40.80 -2.28
C ALA A 26 -14.96 39.93 -3.17
N GLU A 27 -13.81 39.53 -2.64
CA GLU A 27 -13.12 38.34 -3.12
C GLU A 27 -13.91 37.13 -2.65
N THR A 28 -14.74 36.58 -3.54
CA THR A 28 -15.31 35.24 -3.40
C THR A 28 -14.17 34.23 -3.36
N ARG A 29 -13.73 33.88 -2.16
CA ARG A 29 -12.90 32.70 -1.91
C ARG A 29 -13.76 31.48 -2.25
N SER A 30 -13.50 30.84 -3.38
CA SER A 30 -14.05 29.51 -3.68
C SER A 30 -13.77 28.59 -2.49
N PRO A 31 -14.77 27.84 -1.98
CA PRO A 31 -14.51 26.88 -0.93
C PRO A 31 -13.59 25.80 -1.50
N GLU A 32 -12.45 25.64 -0.83
CA GLU A 32 -11.57 24.48 -0.99
C GLU A 32 -12.43 23.23 -0.82
N PRO A 33 -12.41 22.26 -1.76
CA PRO A 33 -13.27 21.09 -1.65
C PRO A 33 -12.89 20.35 -0.38
N ALA A 34 -13.86 20.22 0.53
CA ALA A 34 -13.72 19.38 1.70
C ALA A 34 -13.33 17.98 1.23
N VAL A 35 -12.13 17.53 1.62
CA VAL A 35 -11.76 16.13 1.53
C VAL A 35 -12.71 15.40 2.46
N VAL A 36 -13.76 14.80 1.89
CA VAL A 36 -14.59 13.85 2.60
C VAL A 36 -13.69 12.65 2.84
N GLU A 37 -13.16 12.52 4.06
CA GLU A 37 -12.72 11.22 4.56
C GLU A 37 -13.97 10.34 4.57
N MET A 38 -14.23 9.65 3.46
CA MET A 38 -15.19 8.54 3.45
C MET A 38 -14.62 7.50 4.39
N GLY A 39 -15.12 7.50 5.63
CA GLY A 39 -14.87 6.39 6.55
C GLY A 39 -15.23 5.10 5.83
N ILE A 40 -14.25 4.21 5.69
CA ILE A 40 -14.47 2.87 5.15
C ILE A 40 -15.49 2.22 6.09
N ASP A 41 -16.70 1.98 5.59
CA ASP A 41 -17.69 1.18 6.29
C ASP A 41 -17.19 -0.26 6.31
N ASP A 42 -16.60 -0.67 7.43
CA ASP A 42 -15.97 -1.97 7.61
C ASP A 42 -16.98 -3.13 7.48
N ASP A 43 -18.29 -2.84 7.55
CA ASP A 43 -19.36 -3.81 7.33
C ASP A 43 -19.65 -4.01 5.83
N LYS A 44 -19.26 -3.06 4.96
CA LYS A 44 -19.47 -3.07 3.50
C LYS A 44 -18.26 -2.54 2.72
N PRO A 45 -17.07 -3.16 2.88
CA PRO A 45 -15.83 -2.66 2.26
C PRO A 45 -15.89 -2.54 0.74
N TRP A 46 -16.69 -3.37 0.06
CA TRP A 46 -16.84 -3.36 -1.40
C TRP A 46 -17.43 -2.07 -1.98
N LEU A 47 -18.16 -1.26 -1.20
CA LEU A 47 -18.71 0.02 -1.67
C LEU A 47 -17.62 1.07 -1.95
N SER A 48 -16.42 0.86 -1.42
CA SER A 48 -15.26 1.71 -1.65
C SER A 48 -14.44 1.29 -2.88
N GLU A 49 -14.76 0.15 -3.48
CA GLU A 49 -13.99 -0.44 -4.56
C GLU A 49 -14.69 -0.30 -5.92
N PRO A 50 -13.92 0.04 -6.98
CA PRO A 50 -14.50 0.21 -8.30
C PRO A 50 -15.01 -1.12 -8.86
N ASN A 51 -16.17 -1.10 -9.51
CA ASN A 51 -16.80 -2.26 -10.17
C ASN A 51 -17.36 -3.32 -9.20
N LEU A 52 -17.46 -3.02 -7.91
CA LEU A 52 -18.07 -3.91 -6.91
C LEU A 52 -19.39 -3.35 -6.34
N GLU A 53 -20.02 -2.39 -7.03
CA GLU A 53 -21.24 -1.72 -6.57
C GLU A 53 -22.45 -2.67 -6.45
N ASN A 54 -22.44 -3.76 -7.21
CA ASN A 54 -23.50 -4.78 -7.20
C ASN A 54 -23.22 -5.95 -6.23
N VAL A 55 -22.16 -5.89 -5.44
CA VAL A 55 -21.90 -6.92 -4.42
C VAL A 55 -22.89 -6.73 -3.26
N GLU A 56 -23.63 -7.79 -2.94
CA GLU A 56 -24.75 -7.71 -1.99
C GLU A 56 -24.40 -8.24 -0.60
N SER A 57 -23.28 -8.96 -0.45
CA SER A 57 -22.89 -9.59 0.81
C SER A 57 -21.38 -9.72 0.99
N MET A 58 -20.97 -9.81 2.26
CA MET A 58 -19.59 -10.11 2.64
C MET A 58 -19.12 -11.47 2.07
N GLU A 59 -19.99 -12.47 1.99
CA GLU A 59 -19.64 -13.79 1.43
C GLU A 59 -19.26 -13.70 -0.06
N VAL A 60 -20.03 -12.96 -0.86
CA VAL A 60 -19.73 -12.73 -2.28
C VAL A 60 -18.45 -11.92 -2.41
N TYR A 61 -18.28 -10.88 -1.60
CA TYR A 61 -17.07 -10.07 -1.58
C TYR A 61 -15.81 -10.90 -1.29
N LEU A 62 -15.83 -11.71 -0.23
CA LEU A 62 -14.69 -12.56 0.13
C LEU A 62 -14.39 -13.62 -0.95
N SER A 63 -15.42 -14.13 -1.62
CA SER A 63 -15.23 -15.05 -2.75
C SER A 63 -14.51 -14.39 -3.92
N ILE A 64 -14.86 -13.13 -4.24
CA ILE A 64 -14.16 -12.32 -5.25
C ILE A 64 -12.71 -12.10 -4.83
N LYS A 65 -12.46 -11.69 -3.59
CA LYS A 65 -11.10 -11.45 -3.08
C LYS A 65 -10.24 -12.70 -3.05
N LYS A 66 -10.82 -13.86 -2.77
CA LYS A 66 -10.12 -15.14 -2.90
C LYS A 66 -9.67 -15.41 -4.34
N ILE A 67 -10.54 -15.13 -5.32
CA ILE A 67 -10.20 -15.29 -6.74
C ILE A 67 -9.13 -14.27 -7.16
N ASP A 68 -9.27 -13.00 -6.79
CA ASP A 68 -8.30 -11.94 -7.10
C ASP A 68 -6.91 -12.29 -6.58
N GLY A 69 -6.81 -12.72 -5.32
CA GLY A 69 -5.53 -13.12 -4.71
C GLY A 69 -4.91 -14.34 -5.41
N ALA A 70 -5.71 -15.33 -5.80
CA ALA A 70 -5.23 -16.51 -6.53
C ALA A 70 -4.74 -16.14 -7.94
N VAL A 71 -5.47 -15.31 -8.67
CA VAL A 71 -5.05 -14.81 -10.00
C VAL A 71 -3.75 -14.03 -9.89
N ALA A 72 -3.62 -13.16 -8.88
CA ALA A 72 -2.40 -12.40 -8.66
C ALA A 72 -1.19 -13.30 -8.41
N LEU A 73 -1.34 -14.37 -7.62
CA LEU A 73 -0.29 -15.37 -7.43
C LEU A 73 0.09 -16.09 -8.73
N GLU A 74 -0.87 -16.47 -9.56
CA GLU A 74 -0.58 -17.15 -10.84
C GLU A 74 0.19 -16.25 -11.80
N VAL A 75 -0.16 -14.96 -11.86
CA VAL A 75 0.60 -13.97 -12.65
C VAL A 75 2.02 -13.83 -12.08
N ALA A 76 2.16 -13.70 -10.76
CA ALA A 76 3.46 -13.63 -10.10
C ALA A 76 4.31 -14.89 -10.35
N LYS A 77 3.70 -16.08 -10.33
CA LYS A 77 4.37 -17.37 -10.61
C LYS A 77 4.93 -17.39 -12.02
N SER A 78 4.16 -16.94 -13.00
CA SER A 78 4.65 -16.86 -14.39
C SER A 78 5.83 -15.90 -14.52
N LEU A 79 5.74 -14.70 -13.94
CA LEU A 79 6.83 -13.71 -13.98
C LEU A 79 8.10 -14.23 -13.27
N TYR A 80 7.93 -14.91 -12.15
CA TYR A 80 9.04 -15.48 -11.40
C TYR A 80 9.70 -16.65 -12.13
N ARG A 81 8.92 -17.51 -12.81
CA ARG A 81 9.46 -18.57 -13.66
C ARG A 81 10.33 -17.98 -14.77
N ASP A 82 9.84 -16.97 -15.47
CA ASP A 82 10.58 -16.30 -16.56
C ASP A 82 11.87 -15.64 -16.03
N PHE A 83 11.82 -15.05 -14.81
CA PHE A 83 13.00 -14.54 -14.12
C PHE A 83 14.02 -15.66 -13.82
N ARG A 84 13.59 -16.80 -13.26
CA ARG A 84 14.47 -17.94 -12.95
C ARG A 84 15.10 -18.53 -14.21
N GLU A 85 14.35 -18.64 -15.30
CA GLU A 85 14.88 -19.07 -16.59
C GLU A 85 15.94 -18.09 -17.12
N ARG A 86 15.68 -16.78 -17.06
CA ARG A 86 16.66 -15.77 -17.46
C ARG A 86 17.91 -15.83 -16.60
N LEU A 87 17.75 -15.94 -15.27
CA LEU A 87 18.83 -16.03 -14.31
C LEU A 87 19.75 -17.21 -14.63
N SER A 88 19.19 -18.39 -14.94
CA SER A 88 19.98 -19.57 -15.31
C SER A 88 20.84 -19.38 -16.57
N LYS A 89 20.42 -18.51 -17.50
CA LYS A 89 21.14 -18.22 -18.74
C LYS A 89 22.25 -17.18 -18.54
N ILE A 90 22.00 -16.15 -17.72
CA ILE A 90 22.93 -15.02 -17.54
C ILE A 90 23.93 -15.23 -16.40
N ASN A 91 23.53 -15.96 -15.35
CA ASN A 91 24.36 -16.22 -14.17
C ASN A 91 24.00 -17.59 -13.57
N PRO A 92 24.49 -18.70 -14.18
CA PRO A 92 24.15 -20.06 -13.74
C PRO A 92 24.66 -20.38 -12.33
N GLU A 93 25.76 -19.77 -11.89
CA GLU A 93 26.26 -19.93 -10.53
C GLU A 93 25.25 -19.39 -9.52
N LEU A 94 24.80 -18.14 -9.68
CA LEU A 94 23.78 -17.55 -8.82
C LEU A 94 22.44 -18.30 -8.92
N ALA A 95 22.06 -18.76 -10.11
CA ALA A 95 20.84 -19.54 -10.32
C ALA A 95 20.81 -20.85 -9.51
N SER A 96 21.99 -21.47 -9.32
CA SER A 96 22.16 -22.72 -8.57
C SER A 96 22.08 -22.55 -7.05
N LYS A 97 22.21 -21.32 -6.56
CA LYS A 97 22.12 -21.01 -5.12
C LYS A 97 20.66 -21.02 -4.67
N ASN A 98 20.44 -21.56 -3.47
CA ASN A 98 19.14 -21.51 -2.81
C ASN A 98 18.94 -20.13 -2.18
N PHE A 99 17.91 -19.41 -2.63
CA PHE A 99 17.48 -18.15 -2.03
C PHE A 99 15.98 -18.00 -2.14
N GLY A 100 15.40 -17.39 -1.13
CA GLY A 100 14.01 -16.94 -1.12
C GLY A 100 13.92 -15.43 -1.23
N PHE A 101 12.69 -14.92 -1.20
CA PHE A 101 12.46 -13.48 -1.06
C PHE A 101 11.11 -13.24 -0.38
N THR A 102 11.01 -12.10 0.30
CA THR A 102 9.75 -11.57 0.84
C THR A 102 9.52 -10.17 0.27
N VAL A 103 8.27 -9.71 0.36
CA VAL A 103 7.87 -8.33 0.11
C VAL A 103 7.28 -7.78 1.41
N ASP A 104 7.64 -6.55 1.77
CA ASP A 104 7.03 -5.84 2.90
C ASP A 104 5.81 -5.00 2.47
N ALA A 105 5.15 -4.33 3.41
CA ALA A 105 3.93 -3.56 3.17
C ALA A 105 4.16 -2.32 2.31
N SER A 106 5.42 -1.87 2.19
CA SER A 106 5.80 -0.82 1.23
C SER A 106 6.00 -1.38 -0.19
N GLY A 107 5.93 -2.70 -0.34
CA GLY A 107 6.23 -3.42 -1.55
C GLY A 107 7.73 -3.48 -1.85
N SER A 108 8.59 -3.40 -0.83
CA SER A 108 10.04 -3.51 -0.99
C SER A 108 10.48 -4.96 -0.85
N PHE A 109 11.34 -5.40 -1.76
CA PHE A 109 11.86 -6.76 -1.75
C PHE A 109 12.98 -6.93 -0.73
N ARG A 110 13.00 -8.09 -0.07
CA ARG A 110 14.11 -8.54 0.77
C ARG A 110 14.47 -9.98 0.41
N ILE A 111 15.74 -10.21 0.10
CA ILE A 111 16.26 -11.55 -0.17
C ILE A 111 16.40 -12.34 1.13
N LEU A 112 15.95 -13.60 1.08
CA LEU A 112 16.08 -14.57 2.15
C LEU A 112 17.21 -15.54 1.79
N ASP A 113 18.22 -15.61 2.65
CA ASP A 113 19.41 -16.44 2.45
C ASP A 113 19.72 -17.22 3.74
N PRO A 114 18.93 -18.26 4.05
CA PRO A 114 19.03 -18.96 5.33
C PRO A 114 20.35 -19.72 5.50
N HIS A 115 21.06 -19.99 4.41
CA HIS A 115 22.33 -20.72 4.41
C HIS A 115 23.56 -19.80 4.26
N ASN A 116 23.35 -18.48 4.16
CA ASN A 116 24.40 -17.48 3.97
C ASN A 116 25.28 -17.77 2.73
N ASN A 117 24.65 -18.22 1.64
CA ASN A 117 25.32 -18.60 0.39
C ASN A 117 25.45 -17.44 -0.60
N LEU A 118 24.77 -16.32 -0.34
CA LEU A 118 24.80 -15.14 -1.19
C LEU A 118 25.76 -14.08 -0.61
N THR A 119 26.60 -13.54 -1.48
CA THR A 119 27.35 -12.31 -1.22
C THR A 119 26.41 -11.11 -1.12
N GLN A 120 26.89 -10.02 -0.52
CA GLN A 120 26.10 -8.79 -0.43
C GLN A 120 25.73 -8.24 -1.81
N SER A 121 26.66 -8.30 -2.78
CA SER A 121 26.40 -7.84 -4.15
C SER A 121 25.33 -8.67 -4.86
N GLU A 122 25.31 -10.00 -4.63
CA GLU A 122 24.26 -10.87 -5.17
C GLU A 122 22.88 -10.55 -4.56
N LYS A 123 22.82 -10.26 -3.25
CA LYS A 123 21.57 -9.85 -2.61
C LYS A 123 21.03 -8.54 -3.19
N VAL A 124 21.90 -7.54 -3.36
CA VAL A 124 21.53 -6.25 -3.97
C VAL A 124 21.03 -6.45 -5.40
N TRP A 125 21.78 -7.18 -6.22
CA TRP A 125 21.42 -7.44 -7.60
C TRP A 125 20.09 -8.20 -7.72
N LEU A 126 19.86 -9.22 -6.89
CA LEU A 126 18.60 -9.95 -6.87
C LEU A 126 17.42 -9.05 -6.49
N THR A 127 17.57 -8.20 -5.47
CA THR A 127 16.53 -7.24 -5.07
C THR A 127 16.19 -6.30 -6.23
N GLU A 128 17.19 -5.74 -6.90
CA GLU A 128 17.00 -4.85 -8.06
C GLU A 128 16.28 -5.56 -9.19
N GLN A 129 16.74 -6.75 -9.57
CA GLN A 129 16.16 -7.51 -10.68
C GLN A 129 14.72 -7.97 -10.42
N LEU A 130 14.36 -8.31 -9.18
CA LEU A 130 12.97 -8.62 -8.82
C LEU A 130 12.10 -7.36 -8.86
N GLY A 131 12.63 -6.22 -8.42
CA GLY A 131 11.95 -4.92 -8.49
C GLY A 131 11.68 -4.43 -9.91
N GLU A 132 12.52 -4.81 -10.88
CA GLU A 132 12.38 -4.44 -12.30
C GLU A 132 11.33 -5.29 -13.05
N LEU A 133 10.85 -6.40 -12.45
CA LEU A 133 9.81 -7.23 -13.07
C LEU A 133 8.47 -6.48 -13.08
N ARG A 134 8.10 -5.92 -14.24
CA ARG A 134 6.86 -5.17 -14.40
C ARG A 134 5.64 -5.98 -13.93
N GLY A 135 4.89 -5.43 -12.97
CA GLY A 135 3.69 -6.05 -12.43
C GLY A 135 3.96 -7.05 -11.29
N PHE A 136 5.21 -7.45 -11.06
CA PHE A 136 5.51 -8.49 -10.07
C PHE A 136 5.21 -8.04 -8.64
N LYS A 137 5.69 -6.84 -8.28
CA LYS A 137 5.42 -6.21 -6.99
C LYS A 137 3.92 -6.06 -6.77
N GLU A 138 3.21 -5.54 -7.75
CA GLU A 138 1.77 -5.25 -7.68
C GLU A 138 0.97 -6.53 -7.44
N ASN A 139 1.32 -7.63 -8.11
CA ASN A 139 0.64 -8.91 -7.93
C ASN A 139 0.93 -9.55 -6.56
N LEU A 140 2.16 -9.46 -6.05
CA LEU A 140 2.47 -9.95 -4.70
C LEU A 140 1.77 -9.14 -3.61
N MET A 141 1.71 -7.81 -3.78
CA MET A 141 0.97 -6.92 -2.88
C MET A 141 -0.53 -7.22 -2.91
N ALA A 142 -1.13 -7.35 -4.10
CA ALA A 142 -2.55 -7.68 -4.23
C ALA A 142 -2.90 -9.02 -3.56
N HIS A 143 -2.04 -10.04 -3.69
CA HIS A 143 -2.21 -11.29 -2.96
C HIS A 143 -2.14 -11.11 -1.44
N MET A 144 -1.17 -10.31 -0.95
CA MET A 144 -1.03 -10.04 0.48
C MET A 144 -2.25 -9.29 1.03
N GLU A 145 -2.72 -8.26 0.33
CA GLU A 145 -3.90 -7.47 0.69
C GLU A 145 -5.16 -8.33 0.74
N ALA A 146 -5.38 -9.18 -0.27
CA ALA A 146 -6.49 -10.14 -0.27
C ALA A 146 -6.41 -11.12 0.92
N SER A 147 -5.20 -11.61 1.24
CA SER A 147 -4.97 -12.51 2.37
C SER A 147 -5.27 -11.85 3.72
N THR A 148 -4.81 -10.61 3.93
CA THR A 148 -5.11 -9.84 5.15
C THR A 148 -6.62 -9.59 5.27
N LEU A 149 -7.27 -9.22 4.17
CA LEU A 149 -8.71 -8.98 4.15
C LEU A 149 -9.49 -10.26 4.52
N LEU A 150 -9.13 -11.40 3.94
CA LEU A 150 -9.71 -12.70 4.29
C LEU A 150 -9.46 -13.04 5.76
N ALA A 151 -8.26 -12.80 6.30
CA ALA A 151 -7.95 -13.01 7.71
C ALA A 151 -8.86 -12.18 8.64
N LYS A 152 -9.14 -10.94 8.24
CA LYS A 152 -9.96 -9.99 9.00
C LYS A 152 -11.45 -10.34 8.98
N HIS A 153 -11.98 -10.72 7.82
CA HIS A 153 -13.44 -10.82 7.61
C HIS A 153 -13.98 -12.27 7.51
N ASP A 154 -13.19 -13.25 7.05
CA ASP A 154 -13.60 -14.65 7.01
C ASP A 154 -13.41 -15.32 8.37
N LYS A 155 -14.38 -15.11 9.28
CA LYS A 155 -14.35 -15.65 10.65
C LYS A 155 -14.25 -17.18 10.72
N THR A 156 -14.55 -17.89 9.64
CA THR A 156 -14.52 -19.36 9.56
C THR A 156 -13.29 -19.92 8.84
N GLY A 157 -12.54 -19.06 8.14
CA GLY A 157 -11.42 -19.44 7.28
C GLY A 157 -10.17 -19.92 8.00
N PHE A 158 -9.18 -20.38 7.22
CA PHE A 158 -7.87 -20.75 7.78
C PHE A 158 -7.17 -19.54 8.44
N LEU A 159 -7.24 -18.39 7.78
CA LEU A 159 -6.49 -17.20 8.15
C LEU A 159 -7.06 -16.52 9.40
N SER A 160 -8.35 -16.64 9.71
CA SER A 160 -8.92 -16.03 10.94
C SER A 160 -8.34 -16.56 12.25
N ARG A 161 -7.70 -17.74 12.22
CA ARG A 161 -7.01 -18.32 13.37
C ARG A 161 -5.67 -17.63 13.67
N TYR A 162 -5.19 -16.82 12.75
CA TYR A 162 -3.95 -16.09 12.86
C TYR A 162 -4.33 -14.62 12.70
N GLN A 163 -4.28 -13.82 13.76
CA GLN A 163 -4.53 -12.38 13.67
C GLN A 163 -3.39 -11.74 12.87
N LEU A 164 -3.51 -11.76 11.54
CA LEU A 164 -2.49 -11.25 10.62
C LEU A 164 -2.75 -9.76 10.47
N ASP A 165 -1.95 -8.92 11.13
CA ASP A 165 -1.81 -7.53 10.71
C ASP A 165 -0.77 -7.43 9.58
N ASN A 166 -0.87 -6.39 8.75
CA ASN A 166 0.05 -6.19 7.62
C ASN A 166 1.52 -6.10 8.08
N GLY A 167 1.79 -5.53 9.26
CA GLY A 167 3.15 -5.39 9.78
C GLY A 167 3.78 -6.71 10.21
N GLU A 168 2.98 -7.68 10.66
CA GLU A 168 3.44 -9.02 10.97
C GLU A 168 3.67 -9.86 9.71
N MET A 169 2.88 -9.65 8.64
CA MET A 169 2.99 -10.35 7.35
C MET A 169 4.29 -10.06 6.59
N ASP A 170 4.84 -8.85 6.72
CA ASP A 170 6.00 -8.32 6.00
C ASP A 170 7.30 -9.14 6.13
N HIS A 171 7.35 -10.06 7.10
CA HIS A 171 8.52 -10.89 7.40
C HIS A 171 8.23 -12.39 7.43
N LEU A 172 7.01 -12.82 7.07
CA LEU A 172 6.53 -14.19 7.29
C LEU A 172 6.68 -15.09 6.06
N ILE A 173 6.71 -14.55 4.84
CA ILE A 173 6.46 -15.35 3.64
C ILE A 173 7.68 -15.38 2.73
N ASP A 174 8.23 -16.58 2.53
CA ASP A 174 9.12 -16.87 1.41
C ASP A 174 8.29 -17.12 0.16
N TYR A 175 8.16 -16.09 -0.67
CA TYR A 175 7.41 -16.15 -1.92
C TYR A 175 8.11 -17.02 -2.97
N SER A 176 9.42 -17.27 -2.89
CA SER A 176 10.05 -18.24 -3.79
C SER A 176 9.48 -19.63 -3.57
N ALA A 177 9.37 -20.05 -2.30
CA ALA A 177 8.79 -21.33 -1.93
C ALA A 177 7.30 -21.43 -2.30
N VAL A 178 6.54 -20.32 -2.19
CA VAL A 178 5.14 -20.28 -2.63
C VAL A 178 5.05 -20.45 -4.15
N LEU A 179 5.72 -19.59 -4.92
CA LEU A 179 5.59 -19.52 -6.38
C LEU A 179 6.16 -20.74 -7.11
N THR A 180 7.05 -21.51 -6.45
CA THR A 180 7.58 -22.78 -7.00
C THR A 180 6.78 -24.00 -6.56
N SER A 181 5.78 -23.84 -5.69
CA SER A 181 4.89 -24.92 -5.27
C SER A 181 3.88 -25.29 -6.36
N GLU A 182 3.52 -26.58 -6.39
CA GLU A 182 2.35 -27.08 -7.14
C GLU A 182 1.04 -26.59 -6.51
N ASP A 183 1.03 -26.40 -5.18
CA ASP A 183 -0.11 -25.88 -4.42
C ASP A 183 0.35 -24.63 -3.65
N MET A 184 0.12 -23.46 -4.25
CA MET A 184 0.59 -22.18 -3.70
C MET A 184 -0.18 -21.76 -2.45
N GLU A 185 -1.51 -21.98 -2.42
CA GLU A 185 -2.36 -21.67 -1.26
C GLU A 185 -1.91 -22.48 -0.05
N ARG A 186 -1.65 -23.79 -0.25
CA ARG A 186 -1.13 -24.64 0.81
C ARG A 186 0.26 -24.20 1.27
N ALA A 187 1.19 -23.93 0.35
CA ALA A 187 2.55 -23.49 0.70
C ALA A 187 2.55 -22.20 1.51
N PHE A 188 1.70 -21.24 1.14
CA PHE A 188 1.50 -19.99 1.87
C PHE A 188 0.94 -20.25 3.28
N ASN A 189 -0.14 -21.02 3.37
CA ASN A 189 -0.80 -21.33 4.65
C ASN A 189 0.11 -22.12 5.60
N GLU A 190 0.93 -23.06 5.09
CA GLU A 190 1.89 -23.82 5.90
C GLU A 190 2.96 -22.91 6.52
N GLN A 191 3.44 -21.89 5.79
CA GLN A 191 4.39 -20.92 6.33
C GLN A 191 3.77 -20.07 7.45
N ILE A 192 2.53 -19.62 7.29
CA ILE A 192 1.78 -18.89 8.33
C ILE A 192 1.63 -19.77 9.56
N ARG A 193 1.14 -21.01 9.40
CA ARG A 193 0.96 -21.97 10.50
C ARG A 193 2.26 -22.22 11.26
N TYR A 194 3.33 -22.54 10.54
CA TYR A 194 4.62 -22.87 11.12
C TYR A 194 5.14 -21.73 12.00
N ARG A 195 5.00 -20.48 11.54
CA ARG A 195 5.51 -19.32 12.27
C ARG A 195 4.61 -18.91 13.44
N ALA A 196 3.29 -19.02 13.31
CA ALA A 196 2.38 -18.82 14.43
C ALA A 196 2.65 -19.82 15.57
N MET A 197 2.91 -21.09 15.25
CA MET A 197 3.31 -22.10 16.24
C MET A 197 4.61 -21.75 16.96
N ARG A 198 5.54 -21.06 16.31
CA ARG A 198 6.83 -20.64 16.92
C ARG A 198 6.75 -19.31 17.66
N LYS A 199 5.77 -18.46 17.37
CA LYS A 199 5.44 -17.25 18.17
C LYS A 199 4.67 -17.60 19.45
N THR A 200 4.01 -18.75 19.51
CA THR A 200 3.33 -19.22 20.72
C THR A 200 4.40 -19.74 21.70
N PRO A 201 4.62 -19.14 22.88
CA PRO A 201 5.47 -19.77 23.87
C PRO A 201 4.81 -21.10 24.23
N PHE A 202 5.59 -22.18 24.19
CA PHE A 202 5.22 -23.40 24.90
C PHE A 202 4.90 -22.97 26.34
N ILE A 203 3.62 -22.92 26.70
CA ILE A 203 3.25 -23.00 28.11
C ILE A 203 3.70 -24.40 28.50
N THR A 204 4.85 -24.43 29.15
CA THR A 204 5.40 -25.58 29.81
C THR A 204 4.40 -25.95 30.89
N GLU A 205 3.91 -27.19 30.87
CA GLU A 205 3.36 -27.80 32.08
C GLU A 205 4.44 -27.80 33.15
N THR A 206 4.18 -27.15 34.29
CA THR A 206 4.52 -27.52 35.70
C THR A 206 4.23 -26.29 36.57
N VAL A 207 3.56 -26.34 37.74
CA VAL A 207 3.19 -27.39 38.71
C VAL A 207 1.80 -27.07 39.25
#